data_AF-A0A942IQ86-F1
#
_entry.id   AF-A0A942IQ86-F1
#
_cell.length_a   1.000
_cell.length_b   1.000
_cell.length_c   1.000
_cell.angle_alpha   90.00
_cell.angle_beta   90.00
_cell.angle_gamma   90.00
#
_symmetry.space_group_name_H-M   'P 1'
#
loop_
_entity.id
_entity.type
_entity.pdbx_description
1 polymer ?
#
loop_
_entity_poly.entity_id
_entity_poly.type
_entity_poly.pdbx_seq_one_letter_code
_entity_poly.pdbx_strand_id
1 'polypeptide(L)'
;MRGGAKRRLILATLLIVVLAPTAIGILALQNGPWTRSPIIQNGQSFIAGAILSRIDLVSVSKADDLPRPTSLSPAKLTALINDDITVVSSSNLASLERPRKAGGFVIATIEPLDLVGKSGAARRRLIEAIDAAAAAGKVDAIVEATASDTLRGGKWGERAVKRLRAAGVIRCVIFDGAHHVGSLALAPDILIVPVTNHAGETYAAHWFTRDAVPLKLLEEVLRDNNIDSTIARFPRAGIPIKNRNGMARLAAQAIRAAATAEKTVARSTGGARRTSAISTQHGNKRHKDGSSGRNSRFVSITIDCENRGTQTVMPRILNELKGKIRLAGRSNKEIDRVYLGLTAGNSRFPYKSAAVEFDRRELEGYLNKHLPCEITVLSEPLSVWDIYVTRLGL
;
A
#
# COMPACT_ATOMS: atom_id res chain seq x y z
N MET A 1 1.64 25.82 38.05
CA MET A 1 2.12 25.08 36.86
C MET A 1 2.28 23.54 37.03
N ARG A 2 2.09 22.94 38.23
CA ARG A 2 2.29 21.47 38.44
C ARG A 2 1.12 20.55 38.02
N GLY A 3 -0.07 21.07 37.73
CA GLY A 3 -1.25 20.25 37.39
C GLY A 3 -1.28 19.68 35.96
N GLY A 4 -0.64 20.35 35.00
CA GLY A 4 -0.69 19.96 33.59
C GLY A 4 0.14 18.71 33.28
N ALA A 5 1.32 18.57 33.89
CA ALA A 5 2.17 17.39 33.71
C ALA A 5 1.54 16.13 34.29
N LYS A 6 0.90 16.23 35.46
CA LYS A 6 0.21 15.11 36.13
C LYS A 6 -1.00 14.64 35.32
N ARG A 7 -1.78 15.55 34.71
CA ARG A 7 -2.88 15.21 33.80
C ARG A 7 -2.41 14.53 32.51
N ARG A 8 -1.31 14.99 31.91
CA ARG A 8 -0.73 14.35 30.70
C ARG A 8 -0.20 12.95 31.00
N LEU A 9 0.43 12.76 32.15
CA LEU A 9 0.90 11.44 32.60
C LEU A 9 -0.27 10.49 32.87
N ILE A 10 -1.32 10.96 33.58
CA ILE A 10 -2.52 10.15 33.82
C ILE A 10 -3.20 9.78 32.49
N LEU A 11 -3.35 10.72 31.56
CA LEU A 11 -3.95 10.43 30.25
C LEU A 11 -3.11 9.41 29.46
N ALA A 12 -1.78 9.56 29.45
CA ALA A 12 -0.86 8.64 28.79
C ALA A 12 -0.88 7.24 29.43
N THR A 13 -0.93 7.16 30.77
CA THR A 13 -1.05 5.89 31.49
C THR A 13 -2.41 5.25 31.26
N LEU A 14 -3.52 6.00 31.23
CA LEU A 14 -4.84 5.47 30.88
C LEU A 14 -4.87 5.01 29.41
N LEU A 15 -4.20 5.74 28.52
CA LEU A 15 -4.03 5.35 27.13
C LEU A 15 -3.30 4.00 27.07
N ILE A 16 -2.18 3.84 27.78
CA ILE A 16 -1.38 2.62 27.78
C ILE A 16 -2.11 1.46 28.48
N VAL A 17 -2.68 1.67 29.66
CA VAL A 17 -3.28 0.60 30.49
C VAL A 17 -4.65 0.16 29.98
N VAL A 18 -5.42 1.02 29.30
CA VAL A 18 -6.71 0.63 28.72
C VAL A 18 -6.56 0.27 27.25
N LEU A 19 -5.80 1.04 26.45
CA LEU A 19 -5.64 0.72 25.04
C LEU A 19 -4.62 -0.39 24.81
N ALA A 20 -3.64 -0.67 25.67
CA ALA A 20 -2.76 -1.83 25.40
C ALA A 20 -3.48 -3.17 25.58
N PRO A 21 -4.24 -3.46 26.66
CA PRO A 21 -5.02 -4.70 26.76
C PRO A 21 -6.17 -4.75 25.78
N THR A 22 -6.80 -3.60 25.47
CA THR A 22 -7.84 -3.53 24.45
C THR A 22 -7.25 -3.72 23.06
N ALA A 23 -6.07 -3.17 22.76
CA ALA A 23 -5.34 -3.41 21.53
C ALA A 23 -4.86 -4.86 21.47
N ILE A 24 -4.30 -5.43 22.54
CA ILE A 24 -3.91 -6.85 22.63
C ILE A 24 -5.13 -7.74 22.43
N GLY A 25 -6.29 -7.41 23.02
CA GLY A 25 -7.55 -8.11 22.81
C GLY A 25 -8.06 -7.98 21.37
N ILE A 26 -8.05 -6.78 20.80
CA ILE A 26 -8.38 -6.52 19.39
C ILE A 26 -7.41 -7.26 18.46
N LEU A 27 -6.12 -7.30 18.78
CA LEU A 27 -5.05 -7.95 18.01
C LEU A 27 -5.14 -9.47 18.09
N ALA A 28 -5.46 -10.03 19.26
CA ALA A 28 -5.77 -11.44 19.44
C ALA A 28 -7.05 -11.82 18.66
N LEU A 29 -8.05 -10.94 18.68
CA LEU A 29 -9.28 -11.10 17.89
C LEU A 29 -9.05 -10.88 16.39
N GLN A 30 -8.02 -10.13 15.96
CA GLN A 30 -7.64 -9.88 14.56
C GLN A 30 -6.92 -11.06 13.91
N ASN A 31 -6.41 -12.00 14.69
CA ASN A 31 -5.68 -13.17 14.17
C ASN A 31 -6.35 -14.50 14.55
N GLY A 32 -7.42 -14.44 15.37
CA GLY A 32 -8.21 -15.61 15.77
C GLY A 32 -9.27 -16.04 14.73
N PRO A 33 -9.83 -17.24 14.85
CA PRO A 33 -10.93 -17.72 14.00
C PRO A 33 -12.19 -16.82 14.08
N TRP A 34 -12.34 -16.08 15.18
CA TRP A 34 -13.42 -15.14 15.44
C TRP A 34 -13.37 -13.85 14.60
N THR A 35 -12.25 -13.57 13.93
CA THR A 35 -12.11 -12.47 12.94
C THR A 35 -13.20 -12.45 11.88
N ARG A 36 -13.76 -13.61 11.58
CA ARG A 36 -14.83 -13.77 10.57
C ARG A 36 -16.22 -13.43 11.10
N SER A 37 -16.36 -13.21 12.41
CA SER A 37 -17.64 -12.80 13.00
C SER A 37 -18.02 -11.41 12.48
N PRO A 38 -19.21 -11.25 11.88
CA PRO A 38 -19.71 -9.95 11.44
C PRO A 38 -19.73 -8.92 12.59
N ILE A 39 -19.98 -9.36 13.82
CA ILE A 39 -20.01 -8.49 15.01
C ILE A 39 -18.63 -7.88 15.26
N ILE A 40 -17.57 -8.70 15.24
CA ILE A 40 -16.20 -8.25 15.46
C ILE A 40 -15.76 -7.33 14.33
N GLN A 41 -16.09 -7.66 13.08
CA GLN A 41 -15.74 -6.84 11.91
C GLN A 41 -16.44 -5.49 11.93
N ASN A 42 -17.73 -5.46 12.26
CA ASN A 42 -18.49 -4.22 12.40
C ASN A 42 -17.93 -3.38 13.54
N GLY A 43 -17.59 -4.01 14.67
CA GLY A 43 -16.92 -3.33 15.79
C GLY A 43 -15.56 -2.72 15.41
N GLN A 44 -14.70 -3.49 14.74
CA GLN A 44 -13.41 -3.01 14.25
C GLN A 44 -13.56 -1.88 13.23
N SER A 45 -14.52 -2.01 12.30
CA SER A 45 -14.80 -0.98 11.29
C SER A 45 -15.36 0.30 11.92
N PHE A 46 -16.17 0.18 12.97
CA PHE A 46 -16.67 1.31 13.73
C PHE A 46 -15.54 1.99 14.52
N ILE A 47 -14.74 1.23 15.26
CA ILE A 47 -13.61 1.76 16.04
C ILE A 47 -12.59 2.44 15.13
N ALA A 48 -12.19 1.80 14.03
CA ALA A 48 -11.27 2.38 13.06
C ALA A 48 -11.86 3.66 12.45
N GLY A 49 -13.14 3.64 12.06
CA GLY A 49 -13.83 4.81 11.55
C GLY A 49 -13.91 5.97 12.54
N ALA A 50 -14.17 5.69 13.81
CA ALA A 50 -14.31 6.69 14.87
C ALA A 50 -12.96 7.29 15.32
N ILE A 51 -11.89 6.48 15.34
CA ILE A 51 -10.54 6.95 15.67
C ILE A 51 -9.98 7.77 14.50
N LEU A 52 -10.06 7.24 13.28
CA LEU A 52 -9.47 7.86 12.09
C LEU A 52 -10.27 9.06 11.58
N SER A 53 -11.54 9.23 11.95
CA SER A 53 -12.25 10.49 11.67
C SER A 53 -11.78 11.66 12.55
N ARG A 54 -11.10 11.37 13.67
CA ARG A 54 -10.70 12.37 14.67
C ARG A 54 -9.21 12.65 14.72
N ILE A 55 -8.40 11.77 14.14
CA ILE A 55 -6.94 11.89 14.16
C ILE A 55 -6.44 11.84 12.72
N ASP A 56 -5.82 12.93 12.29
CA ASP A 56 -5.05 12.92 11.04
C ASP A 56 -3.71 12.23 11.32
N LEU A 57 -3.57 11.03 10.76
CA LEU A 57 -2.38 10.20 10.93
C LEU A 57 -1.48 10.24 9.71
N VAL A 58 -1.97 10.82 8.61
CA VAL A 58 -1.28 10.76 7.33
C VAL A 58 -0.36 11.96 7.17
N SER A 59 0.90 11.68 6.93
CA SER A 59 1.87 12.64 6.43
C SER A 59 2.25 12.27 5.00
N VAL A 60 2.23 13.23 4.10
CA VAL A 60 2.70 13.03 2.72
C VAL A 60 4.15 13.51 2.64
N SER A 61 5.04 12.70 2.05
CA SER A 61 6.43 13.12 1.81
C SER A 61 6.43 14.43 1.01
N LYS A 62 7.10 15.47 1.52
CA LYS A 62 7.44 16.64 0.70
C LYS A 62 8.55 16.22 -0.26
N ALA A 63 8.20 15.88 -1.49
CA ALA A 63 9.17 15.72 -2.56
C ALA A 63 8.83 16.70 -3.69
N ASP A 64 9.84 17.46 -4.09
CA ASP A 64 9.73 18.53 -5.08
C ASP A 64 9.52 18.01 -6.52
N ASP A 65 9.65 16.70 -6.78
CA ASP A 65 9.65 16.13 -8.14
C ASP A 65 8.73 14.92 -8.36
N LEU A 66 7.89 14.53 -7.39
CA LEU A 66 6.87 13.51 -7.66
C LEU A 66 5.67 14.18 -8.34
N PRO A 67 5.24 13.71 -9.53
CA PRO A 67 4.00 14.18 -10.10
C PRO A 67 2.84 13.80 -9.16
N ARG A 68 1.73 14.54 -9.31
CA ARG A 68 0.74 14.67 -8.23
C ARG A 68 -0.62 14.23 -8.74
N PRO A 69 -1.38 13.47 -7.92
CA PRO A 69 -2.68 12.96 -8.34
C PRO A 69 -3.58 14.09 -8.80
N THR A 70 -4.14 13.89 -9.99
CA THR A 70 -5.20 14.63 -10.67
C THR A 70 -5.91 15.70 -9.83
N SER A 71 -5.99 16.92 -10.37
CA SER A 71 -6.74 18.06 -9.85
C SER A 71 -8.16 17.66 -9.43
N LEU A 72 -8.37 17.39 -8.15
CA LEU A 72 -9.70 17.20 -7.59
C LEU A 72 -10.52 18.45 -7.86
N SER A 73 -11.77 18.28 -8.32
CA SER A 73 -12.66 19.43 -8.42
C SER A 73 -12.84 20.07 -7.03
N PRO A 74 -13.02 21.39 -6.94
CA PRO A 74 -13.23 22.06 -5.65
C PRO A 74 -14.34 21.41 -4.82
N ALA A 75 -15.43 20.98 -5.46
CA ALA A 75 -16.53 20.28 -4.80
C ALA A 75 -16.11 18.95 -4.15
N LYS A 76 -15.33 18.11 -4.87
CA LYS A 76 -14.83 16.83 -4.34
C LYS A 76 -13.85 17.05 -3.18
N LEU A 77 -12.99 18.06 -3.28
CA LEU A 77 -12.08 18.42 -2.20
C LEU A 77 -12.85 18.93 -0.96
N THR A 78 -13.86 19.78 -1.15
CA THR A 78 -14.74 20.23 -0.07
C THR A 78 -15.46 19.06 0.59
N ALA A 79 -15.95 18.08 -0.18
CA ALA A 79 -16.56 16.89 0.39
C ALA A 79 -15.58 16.07 1.26
N LEU A 80 -14.33 15.89 0.82
CA LEU A 80 -13.29 15.25 1.62
C LEU A 80 -12.92 16.03 2.90
N ILE A 81 -12.95 17.36 2.84
CA ILE A 81 -12.69 18.23 4.00
C ILE A 81 -13.84 18.14 5.01
N ASN A 82 -15.08 18.14 4.52
CA ASN A 82 -16.30 18.07 5.33
C ASN A 82 -16.67 16.65 5.77
N ASP A 83 -15.80 15.67 5.48
CA ASP A 83 -16.02 14.25 5.78
C ASP A 83 -17.28 13.64 5.13
N ASP A 84 -17.76 14.21 4.02
CA ASP A 84 -18.92 13.75 3.25
C ASP A 84 -18.52 12.59 2.32
N ILE A 85 -18.10 11.49 2.95
CA ILE A 85 -17.53 10.31 2.31
C ILE A 85 -18.53 9.16 2.36
N THR A 86 -18.88 8.64 1.18
CA THR A 86 -19.60 7.38 1.05
C THR A 86 -18.61 6.26 0.80
N VAL A 87 -18.54 5.30 1.72
CA VAL A 87 -17.69 4.12 1.55
C VAL A 87 -18.51 3.00 0.91
N VAL A 88 -18.00 2.40 -0.15
CA VAL A 88 -18.53 1.22 -0.82
C VAL A 88 -17.54 0.07 -0.63
N SER A 89 -18.00 -1.11 -0.22
CA SER A 89 -17.15 -2.30 -0.17
C SER A 89 -17.51 -3.22 -1.34
N SER A 90 -16.53 -4.00 -1.77
CA SER A 90 -16.71 -4.98 -2.83
C SER A 90 -17.75 -6.07 -2.50
N SER A 91 -18.03 -6.27 -1.21
CA SER A 91 -19.10 -7.16 -0.73
C SER A 91 -20.51 -6.54 -0.84
N ASN A 92 -20.64 -5.23 -1.06
CA ASN A 92 -21.91 -4.51 -1.15
C ASN A 92 -21.98 -3.59 -2.38
N LEU A 93 -21.82 -4.18 -3.56
CA LEU A 93 -21.89 -3.43 -4.82
C LEU A 93 -23.28 -2.83 -5.09
N ALA A 94 -24.35 -3.41 -4.52
CA ALA A 94 -25.70 -2.87 -4.63
C ALA A 94 -25.81 -1.43 -4.13
N SER A 95 -24.94 -0.99 -3.20
CA SER A 95 -24.92 0.42 -2.79
C SER A 95 -24.50 1.39 -3.90
N LEU A 96 -23.88 0.91 -4.99
CA LEU A 96 -23.51 1.70 -6.18
C LEU A 96 -24.69 1.94 -7.13
N GLU A 97 -25.84 1.31 -6.90
CA GLU A 97 -27.06 1.57 -7.65
C GLU A 97 -27.84 2.76 -7.08
N ARG A 98 -27.55 3.14 -5.83
CA ARG A 98 -28.19 4.27 -5.18
C ARG A 98 -27.73 5.59 -5.82
N PRO A 99 -28.64 6.58 -5.98
CA PRO A 99 -28.26 7.91 -6.45
C PRO A 99 -27.14 8.49 -5.58
N ARG A 100 -26.09 9.02 -6.22
CA ARG A 100 -25.02 9.71 -5.51
C ARG A 100 -25.57 11.00 -4.91
N LYS A 101 -25.24 11.26 -3.64
CA LYS A 101 -25.43 12.60 -3.06
C LYS A 101 -24.63 13.61 -3.89
N ALA A 102 -25.27 14.68 -4.34
CA ALA A 102 -24.61 15.73 -5.11
C ALA A 102 -23.40 16.28 -4.33
N GLY A 103 -22.23 16.27 -4.97
CA GLY A 103 -20.98 16.72 -4.36
C GLY A 103 -20.28 15.71 -3.44
N GLY A 104 -20.92 14.61 -3.03
CA GLY A 104 -20.32 13.62 -2.13
C GLY A 104 -19.15 12.84 -2.77
N PHE A 105 -18.18 12.45 -1.94
CA PHE A 105 -17.00 11.70 -2.37
C PHE A 105 -17.18 10.19 -2.11
N VAL A 106 -17.04 9.36 -3.15
CA VAL A 106 -17.28 7.92 -3.08
C VAL A 106 -15.97 7.14 -3.12
N ILE A 107 -15.70 6.35 -2.08
CA ILE A 107 -14.50 5.50 -1.99
C ILE A 107 -14.93 4.03 -2.02
N ALA A 108 -14.47 3.30 -3.02
CA ALA A 108 -14.60 1.85 -3.06
C ALA A 108 -13.40 1.16 -2.38
N THR A 109 -13.65 0.15 -1.54
CA THR A 109 -12.61 -0.63 -0.87
C THR A 109 -12.64 -2.07 -1.33
N ILE A 110 -11.46 -2.60 -1.66
CA ILE A 110 -11.25 -4.02 -1.92
C ILE A 110 -10.48 -4.59 -0.73
N GLU A 111 -11.22 -5.16 0.21
CA GLU A 111 -10.65 -5.67 1.46
C GLU A 111 -9.99 -7.04 1.23
N PRO A 112 -8.92 -7.40 1.97
CA PRO A 112 -8.36 -8.75 1.86
C PRO A 112 -9.41 -9.84 2.10
N LEU A 113 -10.29 -9.62 3.08
CA LEU A 113 -11.31 -10.59 3.47
C LEU A 113 -12.34 -10.83 2.35
N ASP A 114 -12.63 -9.82 1.53
CA ASP A 114 -13.51 -9.96 0.37
C ASP A 114 -12.94 -10.94 -0.67
N LEU A 115 -11.62 -11.19 -0.64
CA LEU A 115 -10.92 -12.02 -1.61
C LEU A 115 -10.53 -13.40 -1.03
N VAL A 116 -10.39 -13.50 0.29
CA VAL A 116 -10.03 -14.75 1.00
C VAL A 116 -11.03 -15.85 0.69
N GLY A 117 -10.53 -17.05 0.38
CA GLY A 117 -11.35 -18.23 0.07
C GLY A 117 -12.04 -18.22 -1.30
N LYS A 118 -12.00 -17.11 -2.05
CA LYS A 118 -12.51 -17.04 -3.42
C LYS A 118 -11.48 -17.57 -4.42
N SER A 119 -11.97 -18.19 -5.51
CA SER A 119 -11.15 -18.56 -6.66
C SER A 119 -10.62 -17.31 -7.39
N GLY A 120 -9.54 -17.45 -8.17
CA GLY A 120 -8.97 -16.33 -8.94
C GLY A 120 -10.00 -15.67 -9.87
N ALA A 121 -10.86 -16.45 -10.52
CA ALA A 121 -11.94 -15.94 -11.36
C ALA A 121 -12.99 -15.15 -10.56
N ALA A 122 -13.40 -15.64 -9.38
CA ALA A 122 -14.36 -14.94 -8.54
C ALA A 122 -13.79 -13.63 -7.99
N ARG A 123 -12.51 -13.62 -7.56
CA ARG A 123 -11.83 -12.38 -7.15
C ARG A 123 -11.76 -11.38 -8.30
N ARG A 124 -11.40 -11.84 -9.50
CA ARG A 124 -11.34 -10.98 -10.69
C ARG A 124 -12.68 -10.34 -11.03
N ARG A 125 -13.78 -11.10 -11.04
CA ARG A 125 -15.12 -10.56 -11.33
C ARG A 125 -15.53 -9.46 -10.37
N LEU A 126 -15.20 -9.62 -9.08
CA LEU A 126 -15.47 -8.62 -8.06
C LEU A 126 -14.67 -7.33 -8.29
N ILE A 127 -13.39 -7.44 -8.65
CA ILE A 127 -12.57 -6.27 -9.02
C ILE A 127 -13.09 -5.64 -10.33
N GLU A 128 -13.45 -6.44 -11.34
CA GLU A 128 -14.01 -5.95 -12.60
C GLU A 128 -15.30 -5.15 -12.40
N ALA A 129 -16.15 -5.57 -11.46
CA ALA A 129 -17.39 -4.87 -11.16
C ALA A 129 -17.15 -3.49 -10.50
N ILE A 130 -16.19 -3.41 -9.57
CA ILE A 130 -15.75 -2.11 -9.00
C ILE A 130 -15.15 -1.23 -10.08
N ASP A 131 -14.27 -1.78 -10.91
CA ASP A 131 -13.60 -1.03 -11.95
C ASP A 131 -14.60 -0.50 -12.99
N ALA A 132 -15.64 -1.27 -13.32
CA ALA A 132 -16.71 -0.85 -14.21
C ALA A 132 -17.54 0.28 -13.60
N ALA A 133 -17.92 0.16 -12.32
CA ALA A 133 -18.65 1.22 -11.63
C ALA A 133 -17.82 2.51 -11.52
N ALA A 134 -16.52 2.39 -11.23
CA ALA A 134 -15.61 3.52 -11.15
C ALA A 134 -15.42 4.20 -12.51
N ALA A 135 -15.22 3.41 -13.58
CA ALA A 135 -15.14 3.94 -14.95
C ALA A 135 -16.44 4.63 -15.40
N ALA A 136 -17.59 4.22 -14.86
CA ALA A 136 -18.88 4.86 -15.08
C ALA A 136 -19.11 6.11 -14.20
N GLY A 137 -18.10 6.58 -13.47
CA GLY A 137 -18.17 7.78 -12.62
C GLY A 137 -18.94 7.57 -11.31
N LYS A 138 -19.20 6.31 -10.90
CA LYS A 138 -19.90 6.02 -9.63
C LYS A 138 -18.97 6.03 -8.41
N VAL A 139 -17.66 5.93 -8.64
CA VAL A 139 -16.62 5.89 -7.61
C VAL A 139 -15.56 6.93 -7.95
N ASP A 140 -15.10 7.68 -6.96
CA ASP A 140 -14.04 8.69 -7.14
C ASP A 140 -12.66 8.15 -6.80
N ALA A 141 -12.58 7.22 -5.84
CA ALA A 141 -11.35 6.57 -5.46
C ALA A 141 -11.53 5.07 -5.16
N ILE A 142 -10.53 4.28 -5.48
CA ILE A 142 -10.45 2.86 -5.11
C ILE A 142 -9.28 2.67 -4.15
N VAL A 143 -9.52 1.96 -3.05
CA VAL A 143 -8.49 1.60 -2.08
C VAL A 143 -8.31 0.10 -2.06
N GLU A 144 -7.07 -0.31 -2.26
CA GLU A 144 -6.71 -1.70 -2.49
C GLU A 144 -5.70 -2.20 -1.46
N ALA A 145 -5.87 -3.45 -1.05
CA ALA A 145 -4.89 -4.22 -0.31
C ALA A 145 -4.35 -5.39 -1.14
N THR A 146 -3.31 -6.07 -0.63
CA THR A 146 -2.41 -7.01 -1.33
C THR A 146 -3.09 -8.02 -2.24
N ALA A 147 -4.21 -8.57 -1.80
CA ALA A 147 -4.86 -9.69 -2.49
C ALA A 147 -5.43 -9.27 -3.87
N SER A 148 -5.64 -7.97 -4.10
CA SER A 148 -6.06 -7.44 -5.40
C SER A 148 -4.89 -7.22 -6.36
N ASP A 149 -3.70 -6.90 -5.84
CA ASP A 149 -2.53 -6.54 -6.64
C ASP A 149 -2.02 -7.70 -7.50
N THR A 150 -1.99 -8.91 -6.92
CA THR A 150 -1.60 -10.13 -7.65
C THR A 150 -2.48 -10.42 -8.87
N LEU A 151 -3.75 -10.01 -8.84
CA LEU A 151 -4.69 -10.20 -9.96
C LEU A 151 -4.51 -9.14 -11.03
N ARG A 152 -4.02 -7.95 -10.65
CA ARG A 152 -3.79 -6.85 -11.57
C ARG A 152 -2.44 -6.93 -12.31
N GLY A 153 -1.50 -7.75 -11.83
CA GLY A 153 -0.15 -7.89 -12.41
C GLY A 153 -0.06 -8.52 -13.82
N GLY A 154 -1.16 -8.62 -14.56
CA GLY A 154 -1.18 -9.10 -15.95
C GLY A 154 -1.86 -8.11 -16.90
N LYS A 155 -1.86 -8.43 -18.20
CA LYS A 155 -2.40 -7.56 -19.27
C LYS A 155 -3.81 -7.04 -19.03
N TRP A 156 -4.65 -7.81 -18.34
CA TRP A 156 -6.00 -7.35 -17.96
C TRP A 156 -5.93 -6.20 -16.95
N GLY A 157 -5.15 -6.33 -15.88
CA GLY A 157 -5.05 -5.32 -14.84
C GLY A 157 -4.40 -4.04 -15.33
N GLU A 158 -3.39 -4.14 -16.20
CA GLU A 158 -2.81 -2.97 -16.90
C GLU A 158 -3.87 -2.18 -17.67
N ARG A 159 -4.72 -2.88 -18.47
CA ARG A 159 -5.82 -2.24 -19.20
C ARG A 159 -6.85 -1.64 -18.26
N ALA A 160 -7.17 -2.34 -17.17
CA ALA A 160 -8.13 -1.88 -16.19
C ALA A 160 -7.65 -0.59 -15.50
N VAL A 161 -6.39 -0.54 -15.06
CA VAL A 161 -5.76 0.65 -14.46
C VAL A 161 -5.73 1.81 -15.45
N LYS A 162 -5.37 1.57 -16.72
CA LYS A 162 -5.40 2.62 -17.75
C LYS A 162 -6.80 3.24 -17.91
N ARG A 163 -7.85 2.40 -17.89
CA ARG A 163 -9.24 2.85 -17.97
C ARG A 163 -9.67 3.66 -16.73
N LEU A 164 -9.29 3.21 -15.53
CA LEU A 164 -9.56 3.93 -14.28
C LEU A 164 -8.91 5.32 -14.29
N ARG A 165 -7.63 5.39 -14.70
CA ARG A 165 -6.91 6.66 -14.82
C ARG A 165 -7.55 7.59 -15.84
N ALA A 166 -7.96 7.06 -17.00
CA ALA A 166 -8.68 7.85 -18.00
C ALA A 166 -10.03 8.39 -17.50
N ALA A 167 -10.68 7.68 -16.58
CA ALA A 167 -11.91 8.12 -15.92
C ALA A 167 -11.67 9.07 -14.74
N GLY A 168 -10.41 9.40 -14.41
CA GLY A 168 -10.06 10.27 -13.29
C GLY A 168 -10.32 9.65 -11.91
N VAL A 169 -10.30 8.31 -11.83
CA VAL A 169 -10.45 7.57 -10.57
C VAL A 169 -9.10 7.50 -9.87
N ILE A 170 -9.04 7.92 -8.60
CA ILE A 170 -7.82 7.86 -7.79
C ILE A 170 -7.63 6.43 -7.26
N ARG A 171 -6.48 5.83 -7.50
CA ARG A 171 -6.11 4.51 -7.00
C ARG A 171 -5.14 4.64 -5.83
N CYS A 172 -5.61 4.26 -4.66
CA CYS A 172 -4.81 4.15 -3.45
C CYS A 172 -4.45 2.67 -3.19
N VAL A 173 -3.18 2.38 -2.93
CA VAL A 173 -2.73 1.03 -2.56
C VAL A 173 -2.12 1.09 -1.17
N ILE A 174 -2.61 0.24 -0.26
CA ILE A 174 -1.95 0.01 1.02
C ILE A 174 -0.69 -0.78 0.74
N PHE A 175 0.47 -0.18 0.97
CA PHE A 175 1.77 -0.80 0.77
C PHE A 175 2.38 -1.08 2.13
N ASP A 176 2.09 -2.25 2.69
CA ASP A 176 2.52 -2.62 4.03
C ASP A 176 3.49 -3.79 4.08
N GLY A 177 4.38 -3.88 3.10
CA GLY A 177 5.44 -4.89 3.06
C GLY A 177 5.86 -5.21 1.64
N ALA A 178 6.93 -5.99 1.50
CA ALA A 178 7.53 -6.29 0.22
C ALA A 178 6.67 -7.21 -0.67
N HIS A 179 5.68 -7.92 -0.10
CA HIS A 179 4.67 -8.60 -0.91
C HIS A 179 3.90 -7.67 -1.86
N HIS A 180 3.90 -6.36 -1.59
CA HIS A 180 3.27 -5.35 -2.44
C HIS A 180 4.16 -4.79 -3.55
N VAL A 181 5.42 -5.23 -3.67
CA VAL A 181 6.33 -4.70 -4.70
C VAL A 181 5.74 -4.80 -6.10
N GLY A 182 4.99 -5.86 -6.41
CA GLY A 182 4.29 -6.01 -7.69
C GLY A 182 3.29 -4.89 -8.01
N SER A 183 2.72 -4.24 -7.00
CA SER A 183 1.75 -3.15 -7.16
C SER A 183 2.37 -1.88 -7.74
N LEU A 184 3.69 -1.71 -7.58
CA LEU A 184 4.43 -0.55 -8.10
C LEU A 184 4.42 -0.51 -9.63
N ALA A 185 4.43 -1.69 -10.28
CA ALA A 185 4.32 -1.80 -11.75
C ALA A 185 3.02 -1.20 -12.31
N LEU A 186 1.99 -1.07 -11.46
CA LEU A 186 0.68 -0.54 -11.83
C LEU A 186 0.55 0.96 -11.53
N ALA A 187 1.64 1.62 -11.11
CA ALA A 187 1.71 3.05 -10.84
C ALA A 187 0.46 3.60 -10.11
N PRO A 188 0.22 3.16 -8.85
CA PRO A 188 -0.87 3.71 -8.05
C PRO A 188 -0.66 5.21 -7.85
N ASP A 189 -1.74 5.97 -7.71
CA ASP A 189 -1.65 7.42 -7.52
C ASP A 189 -1.16 7.75 -6.10
N ILE A 190 -1.53 6.92 -5.12
CA ILE A 190 -1.14 7.06 -3.72
C ILE A 190 -0.76 5.69 -3.14
N LEU A 191 0.44 5.61 -2.57
CA LEU A 191 0.86 4.52 -1.68
C LEU A 191 0.56 4.92 -0.24
N ILE A 192 -0.38 4.23 0.40
CA ILE A 192 -0.67 4.39 1.82
C ILE A 192 0.26 3.45 2.58
N VAL A 193 1.26 4.02 3.23
CA VAL A 193 2.38 3.29 3.85
C VAL A 193 2.28 3.34 5.37
N PRO A 194 1.92 2.23 6.04
CA PRO A 194 2.11 2.10 7.47
C PRO A 194 3.61 2.08 7.77
N VAL A 195 4.05 3.03 8.59
CA VAL A 195 5.46 3.17 8.96
C VAL A 195 5.72 2.70 10.38
N THR A 196 6.88 2.08 10.56
CA THR A 196 7.48 1.76 11.85
C THR A 196 8.97 2.13 11.81
N ASN A 197 9.56 2.41 12.97
CA ASN A 197 10.98 2.77 13.07
C ASN A 197 11.77 1.66 13.74
N HIS A 198 12.91 1.29 13.16
CA HIS A 198 13.82 0.28 13.73
C HIS A 198 15.26 0.67 13.42
N ALA A 199 16.15 0.55 14.41
CA ALA A 199 17.58 0.87 14.26
C ALA A 199 17.88 2.25 13.59
N GLY A 200 17.05 3.28 13.84
CA GLY A 200 17.22 4.61 13.25
C GLY A 200 16.66 4.78 11.82
N GLU A 201 16.11 3.72 11.23
CA GLU A 201 15.49 3.73 9.90
C GLU A 201 13.96 3.57 9.97
N THR A 202 13.26 4.09 8.97
CA THR A 202 11.81 3.97 8.81
C THR A 202 11.49 2.91 7.76
N TYR A 203 10.56 2.01 8.08
CA TYR A 203 10.16 0.90 7.23
C TYR A 203 8.66 0.91 6.93
N ALA A 204 8.30 0.52 5.71
CA ALA A 204 6.98 0.02 5.38
C ALA A 204 6.91 -1.45 5.80
N ALA A 205 6.15 -1.76 6.85
CA ALA A 205 6.18 -3.10 7.43
C ALA A 205 4.78 -3.64 7.73
N HIS A 206 4.64 -4.94 7.49
CA HIS A 206 3.42 -5.65 7.78
C HIS A 206 3.32 -5.96 9.26
N TRP A 207 2.10 -6.14 9.77
CA TRP A 207 1.92 -6.46 11.18
C TRP A 207 2.50 -7.82 11.57
N PHE A 208 2.35 -8.82 10.70
CA PHE A 208 2.70 -10.21 11.02
C PHE A 208 3.66 -10.88 10.03
N THR A 209 3.86 -10.33 8.82
CA THR A 209 4.79 -10.92 7.86
C THR A 209 6.18 -10.31 8.04
N ARG A 210 7.22 -11.11 7.79
CA ARG A 210 8.62 -10.68 7.81
C ARG A 210 9.03 -10.24 6.41
N ASP A 211 8.73 -8.99 6.09
CA ASP A 211 8.99 -8.41 4.77
C ASP A 211 8.97 -6.88 4.76
N ALA A 212 9.58 -6.27 5.77
CA ALA A 212 9.70 -4.82 5.82
C ALA A 212 10.47 -4.26 4.62
N VAL A 213 10.07 -3.10 4.12
CA VAL A 213 10.76 -2.37 3.05
C VAL A 213 11.30 -1.06 3.62
N PRO A 214 12.62 -0.79 3.55
CA PRO A 214 13.15 0.52 3.94
C PRO A 214 12.50 1.64 3.13
N LEU A 215 11.97 2.65 3.80
CA LEU A 215 11.17 3.70 3.14
C LEU A 215 12.01 4.52 2.15
N LYS A 216 13.27 4.78 2.49
CA LYS A 216 14.23 5.46 1.61
C LYS A 216 14.44 4.68 0.31
N LEU A 217 14.55 3.36 0.40
CA LEU A 217 14.71 2.49 -0.76
C LEU A 217 13.43 2.49 -1.62
N LEU A 218 12.24 2.48 -1.00
CA LEU A 218 10.98 2.64 -1.74
C LEU A 218 10.94 3.97 -2.51
N GLU A 219 11.37 5.07 -1.90
CA GLU A 219 11.42 6.39 -2.55
C GLU A 219 12.39 6.44 -3.74
N GLU A 220 13.56 5.81 -3.61
CA GLU A 220 14.53 5.64 -4.68
C GLU A 220 13.94 4.84 -5.84
N VAL A 221 13.25 3.73 -5.55
CA VAL A 221 12.57 2.91 -6.56
C VAL A 221 11.50 3.70 -7.32
N LEU A 222 10.67 4.49 -6.64
CA LEU A 222 9.66 5.31 -7.33
C LEU A 222 10.31 6.32 -8.28
N ARG A 223 11.39 6.98 -7.82
CA ARG A 223 12.14 7.97 -8.60
C ARG A 223 12.82 7.33 -9.81
N ASP A 224 13.60 6.28 -9.60
CA ASP A 224 14.36 5.58 -10.65
C ASP A 224 13.47 5.04 -11.78
N ASN A 225 12.21 4.72 -11.46
CA ASN A 225 11.25 4.15 -12.40
C ASN A 225 10.21 5.16 -12.90
N ASN A 226 10.34 6.44 -12.54
CA ASN A 226 9.36 7.48 -12.85
C ASN A 226 7.92 7.06 -12.48
N ILE A 227 7.77 6.38 -11.33
CA ILE A 227 6.47 5.98 -10.83
C ILE A 227 5.86 7.17 -10.13
N ASP A 228 4.87 7.74 -10.82
CA ASP A 228 4.07 8.87 -10.38
C ASP A 228 3.12 8.47 -9.23
N SER A 229 3.65 8.36 -8.02
CA SER A 229 2.90 7.98 -6.83
C SER A 229 3.27 8.84 -5.64
N THR A 230 2.25 9.34 -4.94
CA THR A 230 2.42 10.01 -3.66
C THR A 230 2.59 8.99 -2.53
N ILE A 231 3.59 9.14 -1.67
CA ILE A 231 3.72 8.34 -0.45
C ILE A 231 2.99 9.04 0.71
N ALA A 232 1.95 8.39 1.21
CA ALA A 232 1.16 8.79 2.36
C ALA A 232 1.48 7.88 3.56
N ARG A 233 2.31 8.38 4.47
CA ARG A 233 2.83 7.66 5.63
C ARG A 233 1.88 7.79 6.81
N PHE A 234 1.66 6.71 7.55
CA PHE A 234 0.96 6.77 8.85
C PHE A 234 1.58 5.82 9.88
N PRO A 235 1.59 6.16 11.18
CA PRO A 235 2.18 5.31 12.20
C PRO A 235 1.43 3.97 12.32
N ARG A 236 2.16 2.85 12.26
CA ARG A 236 1.62 1.51 12.51
C ARG A 236 1.46 1.29 14.03
N ALA A 237 0.30 1.69 14.57
CA ALA A 237 0.01 1.68 16.02
C ALA A 237 -1.17 0.77 16.41
N GLY A 238 -1.21 -0.48 15.92
CA GLY A 238 -2.26 -1.46 16.30
C GLY A 238 -3.69 -1.13 15.82
N ILE A 239 -3.86 -0.12 14.96
CA ILE A 239 -5.16 0.26 14.41
C ILE A 239 -5.59 -0.80 13.37
N PRO A 240 -6.84 -1.32 13.43
CA PRO A 240 -7.38 -2.19 12.39
C PRO A 240 -7.52 -1.41 11.08
N ILE A 241 -6.51 -1.45 10.22
CA ILE A 241 -6.53 -0.70 8.96
C ILE A 241 -7.14 -1.48 7.79
N LYS A 242 -7.06 -2.81 7.79
CA LYS A 242 -7.48 -3.67 6.66
C LYS A 242 -8.97 -4.02 6.73
N ASN A 243 -9.81 -3.08 7.16
CA ASN A 243 -11.26 -3.13 7.02
C ASN A 243 -11.75 -1.92 6.20
N ARG A 244 -12.94 -2.02 5.65
CA ARG A 244 -13.61 -1.03 4.80
C ARG A 244 -13.42 0.40 5.28
N ASN A 245 -13.81 0.68 6.52
CA ASN A 245 -13.79 2.05 7.03
C ASN A 245 -12.36 2.52 7.28
N GLY A 246 -11.50 1.66 7.84
CA GLY A 246 -10.09 1.98 8.06
C GLY A 246 -9.36 2.33 6.77
N MET A 247 -9.50 1.49 5.74
CA MET A 247 -8.92 1.70 4.42
C MET A 247 -9.44 2.99 3.78
N ALA A 248 -10.76 3.19 3.76
CA ALA A 248 -11.37 4.36 3.15
C ALA A 248 -11.00 5.67 3.85
N ARG A 249 -10.95 5.68 5.20
CA ARG A 249 -10.58 6.87 5.97
C ARG A 249 -9.10 7.23 5.77
N LEU A 250 -8.20 6.25 5.78
CA LEU A 250 -6.78 6.50 5.49
C LEU A 250 -6.58 7.03 4.06
N ALA A 251 -7.30 6.47 3.08
CA ALA A 251 -7.26 6.97 1.73
C ALA A 251 -7.80 8.40 1.62
N ALA A 252 -8.91 8.72 2.27
CA ALA A 252 -9.45 10.06 2.28
C ALA A 252 -8.46 11.08 2.89
N GLN A 253 -7.82 10.73 4.02
CA GLN A 253 -6.77 11.56 4.62
C GLN A 253 -5.59 11.74 3.66
N ALA A 254 -5.12 10.66 3.05
CA ALA A 254 -4.02 10.71 2.09
C ALA A 254 -4.32 11.56 0.86
N ILE A 255 -5.51 11.41 0.28
CA ILE A 255 -5.98 12.21 -0.86
C ILE A 255 -6.05 13.69 -0.46
N ARG A 256 -6.63 14.00 0.70
CA ARG A 256 -6.73 15.37 1.22
C ARG A 256 -5.35 15.99 1.45
N ALA A 257 -4.43 15.24 2.06
CA ALA A 257 -3.08 15.70 2.33
C ALA A 257 -2.31 15.96 1.03
N ALA A 258 -2.42 15.06 0.03
CA ALA A 258 -1.82 15.22 -1.29
C ALA A 258 -2.35 16.48 -2.00
N ALA A 259 -3.68 16.66 -2.02
CA ALA A 259 -4.32 17.82 -2.66
C ALA A 259 -3.98 19.15 -1.98
N THR A 260 -3.74 19.14 -0.66
CA THR A 260 -3.36 20.35 0.09
C THR A 260 -1.88 20.72 -0.14
N ALA A 261 -1.00 19.72 -0.24
CA ALA A 261 0.40 19.93 -0.55
C ALA A 261 0.59 20.59 -1.93
N GLU A 262 -0.28 20.30 -2.89
CA GLU A 262 -0.28 20.93 -4.23
C GLU A 262 -0.50 22.44 -4.19
N LYS A 263 -1.51 22.90 -3.43
CA LYS A 263 -1.86 24.33 -3.34
C LYS A 263 -0.75 25.19 -2.74
N THR A 264 0.03 24.63 -1.82
CA THR A 264 1.14 25.35 -1.17
C THR A 264 2.28 25.60 -2.14
N VAL A 265 2.61 24.63 -3.01
CA VAL A 265 3.68 24.75 -4.02
C VAL A 265 3.28 25.68 -5.17
N ALA A 266 2.00 25.67 -5.59
CA ALA A 266 1.51 26.58 -6.61
C ALA A 266 1.55 28.07 -6.16
N ARG A 267 1.44 28.33 -4.85
CA ARG A 267 1.50 29.69 -4.29
C ARG A 267 2.93 30.22 -4.12
N SER A 268 3.90 29.34 -3.84
CA SER A 268 5.30 29.75 -3.64
C SER A 268 6.06 30.04 -4.94
N THR A 269 5.54 29.59 -6.09
CA THR A 269 6.21 29.72 -7.41
C THR A 269 5.74 30.92 -8.24
N GLY A 270 4.99 31.87 -7.65
CA GLY A 270 4.79 33.22 -8.21
C GLY A 270 4.38 33.28 -9.69
N GLY A 271 3.09 33.13 -9.99
CA GLY A 271 2.48 33.81 -11.13
C GLY A 271 2.74 33.27 -12.55
N ALA A 272 3.43 32.15 -12.76
CA ALA A 272 3.36 31.47 -14.06
C ALA A 272 2.06 30.65 -14.13
N ARG A 273 0.99 31.27 -14.65
CA ARG A 273 -0.31 30.65 -14.92
C ARG A 273 -0.16 29.57 -16.00
N ARG A 274 0.41 28.42 -15.65
CA ARG A 274 0.14 27.16 -16.37
C ARG A 274 -1.30 26.81 -16.03
N THR A 275 -2.23 27.21 -16.90
CA THR A 275 -3.53 26.56 -16.97
C THR A 275 -3.28 25.09 -17.26
N SER A 276 -3.22 24.26 -16.22
CA SER A 276 -3.25 22.81 -16.32
C SER A 276 -4.67 22.36 -16.70
N ALA A 277 -5.10 22.76 -17.90
CA ALA A 277 -5.96 21.89 -18.68
C ALA A 277 -5.07 20.69 -19.04
N ILE A 278 -5.19 19.63 -18.24
CA ILE A 278 -4.46 18.39 -18.42
C ILE A 278 -4.90 17.80 -19.76
N SER A 279 -4.08 18.04 -20.77
CA SER A 279 -3.99 17.17 -21.94
C SER A 279 -3.40 15.86 -21.46
N THR A 280 -4.25 14.83 -21.31
CA THR A 280 -3.84 13.43 -21.24
C THR A 280 -3.38 12.93 -22.63
N GLN A 281 -2.63 13.75 -23.37
CA GLN A 281 -1.78 13.24 -24.44
C GLN A 281 -0.58 12.55 -23.80
N HIS A 282 -0.74 11.25 -23.52
CA HIS A 282 0.35 10.31 -23.80
C HIS A 282 0.51 10.23 -25.32
N GLY A 283 1.05 11.32 -25.87
CA GLY A 283 1.72 11.26 -27.13
C GLY A 283 2.90 10.32 -26.96
N ASN A 284 3.01 9.40 -27.90
CA ASN A 284 4.17 8.57 -28.19
C ASN A 284 5.37 9.45 -28.61
N LYS A 285 5.64 10.53 -27.88
CA LYS A 285 6.83 11.37 -28.05
C LYS A 285 7.91 10.69 -27.22
N ARG A 286 8.74 9.91 -27.93
CA ARG A 286 10.11 9.65 -27.52
C ARG A 286 10.68 10.96 -26.97
N HIS A 287 10.80 11.08 -25.66
CA HIS A 287 11.70 12.06 -25.08
C HIS A 287 13.07 11.75 -25.67
N LYS A 288 13.61 12.73 -26.38
CA LYS A 288 14.93 12.71 -27.01
C LYS A 288 16.03 13.10 -26.01
N ASP A 289 15.74 12.99 -24.72
CA ASP A 289 16.73 13.03 -23.65
C ASP A 289 17.13 11.59 -23.37
N GLY A 290 18.42 11.29 -23.47
CA GLY A 290 19.01 9.94 -23.53
C GLY A 290 18.84 9.03 -22.30
N SER A 291 17.80 9.18 -21.49
CA SER A 291 17.38 8.17 -20.52
C SER A 291 16.30 7.29 -21.13
N SER A 292 16.71 6.29 -21.92
CA SER A 292 15.87 5.13 -22.14
C SER A 292 15.48 4.58 -20.76
N GLY A 293 14.22 4.81 -20.34
CA GLY A 293 13.73 4.31 -19.05
C GLY A 293 14.06 2.82 -18.97
N ARG A 294 14.87 2.44 -17.98
CA ARG A 294 15.31 1.05 -17.82
C ARG A 294 14.06 0.17 -17.78
N ASN A 295 14.09 -0.94 -18.51
CA ASN A 295 13.01 -1.91 -18.49
C ASN A 295 13.03 -2.64 -17.15
N SER A 296 12.37 -2.05 -16.16
CA SER A 296 12.30 -2.58 -14.82
C SER A 296 11.14 -3.54 -14.65
N ARG A 297 11.33 -4.52 -13.76
CA ARG A 297 10.29 -5.46 -13.37
C ARG A 297 10.15 -5.55 -11.86
N PHE A 298 8.92 -5.68 -11.40
CA PHE A 298 8.59 -5.83 -9.99
C PHE A 298 8.12 -7.26 -9.74
N VAL A 299 8.86 -8.00 -8.91
CA VAL A 299 8.60 -9.41 -8.64
C VAL A 299 8.44 -9.60 -7.14
N SER A 300 7.31 -10.16 -6.72
CA SER A 300 7.13 -10.64 -5.36
C SER A 300 7.25 -12.16 -5.31
N ILE A 301 7.98 -12.68 -4.33
CA ILE A 301 8.13 -14.12 -4.04
C ILE A 301 7.74 -14.35 -2.58
N THR A 302 6.90 -15.36 -2.37
CA THR A 302 6.54 -15.82 -1.03
C THR A 302 7.28 -17.11 -0.75
N ILE A 303 8.12 -17.12 0.27
CA ILE A 303 8.89 -18.28 0.67
C ILE A 303 8.22 -18.89 1.88
N ASP A 304 7.81 -20.14 1.75
CA ASP A 304 7.46 -20.95 2.91
C ASP A 304 8.74 -21.45 3.58
N CYS A 305 8.94 -20.98 4.80
CA CYS A 305 10.15 -21.13 5.58
C CYS A 305 9.93 -22.07 6.78
N GLU A 306 8.76 -22.71 6.88
CA GLU A 306 8.45 -23.60 8.02
C GLU A 306 9.27 -24.91 8.01
N ASN A 307 10.04 -25.19 6.95
CA ASN A 307 10.80 -26.42 6.81
C ASN A 307 12.22 -26.18 6.25
N ARG A 308 13.24 -26.42 7.10
CA ARG A 308 14.68 -26.69 6.81
C ARG A 308 15.64 -25.50 6.68
N GLY A 309 16.91 -25.80 6.97
CA GLY A 309 18.03 -24.87 7.18
C GLY A 309 18.32 -23.90 6.03
N THR A 310 18.88 -22.76 6.42
CA THR A 310 19.23 -21.58 5.61
C THR A 310 19.98 -21.89 4.31
N GLN A 311 20.78 -22.97 4.28
CA GLN A 311 21.59 -23.37 3.12
C GLN A 311 20.78 -23.68 1.84
N THR A 312 19.47 -23.89 1.93
CA THR A 312 18.62 -24.19 0.75
C THR A 312 17.80 -23.00 0.24
N VAL A 313 17.83 -21.86 0.94
CA VAL A 313 16.91 -20.74 0.63
C VAL A 313 17.34 -19.95 -0.61
N MET A 314 18.62 -19.57 -0.73
CA MET A 314 19.08 -18.78 -1.87
C MET A 314 18.91 -19.50 -3.23
N PRO A 315 19.29 -20.79 -3.39
CA PRO A 315 19.04 -21.50 -4.65
C PRO A 315 17.54 -21.62 -4.98
N ARG A 316 16.67 -21.75 -3.97
CA ARG A 316 15.22 -21.78 -4.16
C ARG A 316 14.68 -20.43 -4.66
N ILE A 317 15.11 -19.33 -4.05
CA ILE A 317 14.77 -17.96 -4.51
C ILE A 317 15.22 -17.77 -5.95
N LEU A 318 16.47 -18.13 -6.26
CA LEU A 318 17.02 -18.02 -7.60
C LEU A 318 16.19 -18.80 -8.62
N ASN A 319 15.82 -20.04 -8.31
CA ASN A 319 15.03 -20.88 -9.22
C ASN A 319 13.62 -20.33 -9.45
N GLU A 320 12.95 -19.87 -8.39
CA GLU A 320 11.62 -19.24 -8.52
C GLU A 320 11.72 -17.94 -9.33
N LEU A 321 12.72 -17.11 -9.04
CA LEU A 321 12.96 -15.86 -9.75
C LEU A 321 13.27 -16.10 -11.23
N LYS A 322 14.10 -17.10 -11.57
CA LYS A 322 14.33 -17.54 -12.96
C LYS A 322 13.02 -17.90 -13.65
N GLY A 323 12.13 -18.63 -12.97
CA GLY A 323 10.80 -18.96 -13.49
C GLY A 323 9.97 -17.71 -13.80
N LYS A 324 9.92 -16.75 -12.86
CA LYS A 324 9.15 -15.51 -13.03
C LYS A 324 9.72 -14.60 -14.11
N ILE A 325 11.05 -14.50 -14.21
CA ILE A 325 11.74 -13.76 -15.27
C ILE A 325 11.43 -14.39 -16.64
N ARG A 326 11.65 -15.71 -16.80
CA ARG A 326 11.42 -16.45 -18.06
C ARG A 326 9.97 -16.36 -18.56
N LEU A 327 8.98 -16.45 -17.66
CA LEU A 327 7.56 -16.40 -18.04
C LEU A 327 7.12 -15.09 -18.71
N ALA A 328 7.90 -14.01 -18.63
CA ALA A 328 7.59 -12.78 -19.37
C ALA A 328 8.26 -12.65 -20.73
N GLY A 329 9.14 -13.59 -21.12
CA GLY A 329 9.99 -13.43 -22.30
C GLY A 329 9.92 -14.62 -23.26
N ARG A 330 9.04 -14.54 -24.27
CA ARG A 330 9.31 -15.13 -25.61
C ARG A 330 9.87 -14.11 -26.60
N SER A 331 9.88 -12.81 -26.25
CA SER A 331 10.58 -11.76 -26.98
C SER A 331 11.40 -10.93 -25.99
N ASN A 332 12.70 -11.22 -25.89
CA ASN A 332 13.69 -10.48 -25.12
C ASN A 332 13.83 -9.04 -25.64
N LYS A 333 12.89 -8.16 -25.32
CA LYS A 333 13.30 -6.79 -25.01
C LYS A 333 13.85 -6.87 -23.60
N GLU A 334 15.17 -6.73 -23.48
CA GLU A 334 15.96 -7.01 -22.29
C GLU A 334 15.35 -6.31 -21.06
N ILE A 335 15.10 -7.09 -20.01
CA ILE A 335 14.75 -6.58 -18.68
C ILE A 335 16.07 -6.17 -18.06
N ASP A 336 16.26 -4.87 -17.85
CA ASP A 336 17.52 -4.34 -17.33
C ASP A 336 17.62 -4.57 -15.82
N ARG A 337 16.50 -4.40 -15.12
CA ARG A 337 16.45 -4.39 -13.65
C ARG A 337 15.22 -5.13 -13.11
N VAL A 338 15.40 -5.83 -12.00
CA VAL A 338 14.33 -6.51 -11.26
C VAL A 338 14.35 -6.08 -9.80
N TYR A 339 13.25 -5.51 -9.35
CA TYR A 339 12.95 -5.22 -7.95
C TYR A 339 12.27 -6.43 -7.32
N LEU A 340 12.95 -7.04 -6.35
CA LEU A 340 12.52 -8.26 -5.69
C LEU A 340 11.95 -7.95 -4.30
N GLY A 341 10.65 -8.22 -4.13
CA GLY A 341 10.00 -8.31 -2.84
C GLY A 341 9.96 -9.76 -2.36
N LEU A 342 10.39 -10.01 -1.12
CA LEU A 342 10.42 -11.32 -0.49
C LEU A 342 9.55 -11.28 0.75
N THR A 343 8.67 -12.28 0.86
CA THR A 343 7.83 -12.43 2.05
C THR A 343 8.00 -13.81 2.62
N ALA A 344 8.44 -13.87 3.88
CA ALA A 344 8.50 -15.09 4.65
C ALA A 344 7.27 -15.19 5.56
N GLY A 345 6.60 -16.35 5.51
CA GLY A 345 5.57 -16.75 6.47
C GLY A 345 4.12 -16.49 6.03
N ASN A 346 3.35 -17.59 5.99
CA ASN A 346 1.89 -17.60 6.15
C ASN A 346 1.49 -18.00 7.59
N SER A 347 2.46 -18.03 8.51
CA SER A 347 2.21 -18.49 9.87
C SER A 347 1.30 -17.49 10.56
N ARG A 348 0.14 -17.97 11.01
CA ARG A 348 -0.82 -17.21 11.83
C ARG A 348 -0.23 -16.66 13.15
N PHE A 349 1.08 -16.84 13.40
CA PHE A 349 1.82 -16.39 14.56
C PHE A 349 3.28 -16.04 14.18
N PRO A 350 3.84 -14.94 14.73
CA PRO A 350 5.21 -14.49 14.47
C PRO A 350 6.30 -15.42 15.03
N TYR A 351 5.98 -16.30 15.97
CA TYR A 351 6.97 -17.07 16.75
C TYR A 351 7.50 -18.36 16.09
N LYS A 352 7.02 -18.75 14.90
CA LYS A 352 7.37 -20.06 14.31
C LYS A 352 8.39 -20.03 13.17
N SER A 353 8.79 -18.86 12.68
CA SER A 353 9.72 -18.73 11.56
C SER A 353 11.14 -18.47 12.09
N ALA A 354 11.86 -19.54 12.43
CA ALA A 354 13.33 -19.51 12.59
C ALA A 354 14.07 -19.34 11.24
N ALA A 355 13.31 -19.19 10.15
CA ALA A 355 13.77 -19.10 8.77
C ALA A 355 13.04 -17.90 8.17
N VAL A 356 13.68 -16.82 7.73
CA VAL A 356 14.94 -16.73 7.02
C VAL A 356 15.73 -15.56 7.58
N GLU A 357 16.89 -15.82 8.16
CA GLU A 357 17.91 -14.79 8.29
C GLU A 357 18.67 -14.76 6.97
N PHE A 358 18.40 -13.76 6.15
CA PHE A 358 19.24 -13.41 5.02
C PHE A 358 19.66 -11.96 5.18
N ASP A 359 20.93 -11.69 4.95
CA ASP A 359 21.35 -10.31 4.73
C ASP A 359 20.88 -9.89 3.33
N ARG A 360 20.15 -8.77 3.27
CA ARG A 360 19.60 -8.25 2.00
C ARG A 360 20.69 -8.05 0.96
N ARG A 361 21.86 -7.53 1.35
CA ARG A 361 22.97 -7.21 0.42
C ARG A 361 23.68 -8.48 -0.03
N GLU A 362 23.85 -9.45 0.86
CA GLU A 362 24.39 -10.78 0.51
C GLU A 362 23.51 -11.49 -0.51
N LEU A 363 22.19 -11.52 -0.28
CA LEU A 363 21.25 -12.11 -1.22
C LEU A 363 21.24 -11.38 -2.56
N GLU A 364 21.26 -10.06 -2.53
CA GLU A 364 21.35 -9.24 -3.75
C GLU A 364 22.61 -9.55 -4.55
N GLY A 365 23.78 -9.61 -3.89
CA GLY A 365 25.05 -9.99 -4.51
C GLY A 365 25.03 -11.40 -5.09
N TYR A 366 24.44 -12.36 -4.36
CA TYR A 366 24.26 -13.73 -4.84
C TYR A 366 23.39 -13.77 -6.10
N LEU A 367 22.24 -13.09 -6.12
CA LEU A 367 21.33 -13.11 -7.26
C LEU A 367 21.93 -12.42 -8.49
N ASN A 368 22.60 -11.28 -8.31
CA ASN A 368 23.29 -10.54 -9.37
C ASN A 368 24.42 -11.35 -10.02
N LYS A 369 25.07 -12.26 -9.27
CA LYS A 369 26.07 -13.19 -9.84
C LYS A 369 25.45 -14.26 -10.75
N HIS A 370 24.17 -14.60 -10.57
CA HIS A 370 23.54 -15.75 -11.21
C HIS A 370 22.41 -15.40 -12.20
N LEU A 371 22.10 -14.12 -12.36
CA LEU A 371 21.06 -13.62 -13.25
C LEU A 371 21.63 -12.57 -14.22
N PRO A 372 21.14 -12.50 -15.47
CA PRO A 372 21.66 -11.61 -16.49
C PRO A 372 21.18 -10.15 -16.36
N CYS A 373 20.41 -9.84 -15.31
CA CYS A 373 19.78 -8.55 -15.07
C CYS A 373 20.11 -8.08 -13.66
N GLU A 374 20.15 -6.76 -13.47
CA GLU A 374 20.38 -6.17 -12.15
C GLU A 374 19.21 -6.49 -11.22
N ILE A 375 19.50 -7.06 -10.04
CA ILE A 375 18.53 -7.37 -9.01
C ILE A 375 18.71 -6.36 -7.89
N THR A 376 17.61 -5.77 -7.44
CA THR A 376 17.53 -4.97 -6.21
C THR A 376 16.55 -5.65 -5.26
N VAL A 377 17.04 -6.11 -4.11
CA VAL A 377 16.19 -6.72 -3.09
C VAL A 377 15.61 -5.61 -2.23
N LEU A 378 14.28 -5.54 -2.15
CA LEU A 378 13.56 -4.47 -1.43
C LEU A 378 13.17 -4.85 0.00
N SER A 379 13.48 -6.07 0.43
CA SER A 379 12.94 -6.65 1.65
C SER A 379 14.02 -6.87 2.68
N GLU A 380 13.71 -6.53 3.92
CA GLU A 380 14.40 -6.99 5.11
C GLU A 380 13.52 -8.07 5.78
N PRO A 381 14.10 -9.14 6.36
CA PRO A 381 13.36 -10.18 7.08
C PRO A 381 12.84 -9.71 8.46
N LEU A 382 12.32 -8.48 8.52
CA LEU A 382 11.80 -7.84 9.71
C LEU A 382 10.28 -7.80 9.67
N SER A 383 9.66 -8.08 10.82
CA SER A 383 8.24 -7.84 11.09
C SER A 383 8.06 -6.74 12.13
N VAL A 384 6.86 -6.17 12.22
CA VAL A 384 6.51 -5.25 13.32
C VAL A 384 6.68 -5.90 14.70
N TRP A 385 6.47 -7.22 14.81
CA TRP A 385 6.71 -7.97 16.04
C TRP A 385 8.17 -8.02 16.43
N ASP A 386 9.08 -8.28 15.49
CA ASP A 386 10.53 -8.27 15.75
C ASP A 386 10.94 -6.92 16.35
N ILE A 387 10.42 -5.83 15.78
CA ILE A 387 10.68 -4.48 16.25
C ILE A 387 10.18 -4.27 17.68
N TYR A 388 8.98 -4.76 18.01
CA TYR A 388 8.45 -4.65 19.38
C TYR A 388 9.23 -5.49 20.38
N VAL A 389 9.55 -6.74 20.03
CA VAL A 389 10.35 -7.65 20.85
C VAL A 389 11.71 -7.02 21.16
N THR A 390 12.44 -6.56 20.14
CA THR A 390 13.73 -5.85 20.33
C THR A 390 13.60 -4.61 21.20
N ARG A 391 12.55 -3.78 20.99
CA ARG A 391 12.33 -2.56 21.80
C ARG A 391 12.01 -2.86 23.26
N LEU A 392 11.43 -4.02 23.55
CA LEU A 392 11.11 -4.48 24.89
C LEU A 392 12.30 -5.19 25.57
N GLY A 393 13.42 -5.41 24.85
CA GLY A 393 14.59 -6.12 25.37
C GLY A 393 14.32 -7.61 25.63
N LEU A 394 13.34 -8.18 24.91
CA LEU A 394 13.02 -9.60 24.88
C LEU A 394 13.74 -10.25 23.70
#